data_AF-A0A257W860-F1
#
_entry.id   AF-A0A257W860-F1
#
_cell.length_a   1.000
_cell.length_b   1.000
_cell.length_c   1.000
_cell.angle_alpha   90.00
_cell.angle_beta   90.00
_cell.angle_gamma   90.00
#
_symmetry.space_group_name_H-M   'P 1'
#
loop_
_entity.id
_entity.type
_entity.pdbx_description
1 polymer ?
#
loop_
_entity_poly.entity_id
_entity_poly.type
_entity_poly.pdbx_seq_one_letter_code
_entity_poly.pdbx_strand_id
1 'polypeptide(L)'
;MQLVVHAPFGAPITRAWGYAMRKRFCRSFDFELQATADDDGFILSLGPQHSFPIESLFGMLTSENVESLLSQAILVQPPFHLRWRWNVTRALLVQRSKFGKKVPPALQRFRAEDLLTSVFPQLTGCLENHTGDIELPDHPLVRQTMHDCLHEAMDLEGLKGVLRRIEAGEIQLIGRDTREPSPFCYELLNAYPYAFLDGGELQERRARVVSPGSALTPDMPPLDWLDPLAIEQVVSEASPLVRHRDELHDFLLTTGVWPQTAANQSTVRSVAGPEVNGDWVAWLQELTLERRALQISLGDGRSGWIAVERFQALQTIYADAQLPTGFVVPEGVRVDWDAVSARMFVARGWLEFCGPVTAAELAAHLAWSEPQSAAILEALEGEGTVLRGHYRGEQLSGERGDVSPPGDSSTVTDDELQNSPGGLTSPRSPDWCHRRLLARIHRRTLAGLRQQIEPVDVAAYQRFLFEHHGLIGEQRTGVNGLFEVLSQLQGLDRA
;
A
#
# COMPACT_ATOMS: atom_id res chain seq x y z
N MET A 1 -7.96 12.26 11.14
CA MET A 1 -7.40 12.84 9.89
C MET A 1 -5.90 13.02 10.10
N GLN A 2 -5.05 12.70 9.12
CA GLN A 2 -3.62 12.99 9.20
C GLN A 2 -3.31 14.19 8.31
N LEU A 3 -2.70 15.22 8.87
CA LEU A 3 -2.18 16.33 8.10
C LEU A 3 -0.69 16.13 7.93
N VAL A 4 -0.23 16.04 6.68
CA VAL A 4 1.20 15.93 6.34
C VAL A 4 1.60 17.21 5.61
N VAL A 5 2.68 17.83 6.08
CA VAL A 5 3.28 18.99 5.43
C VAL A 5 4.64 18.56 4.90
N HIS A 6 4.80 18.57 3.57
CA HIS A 6 6.07 18.33 2.90
C HIS A 6 6.85 19.65 2.79
N ALA A 7 8.04 19.69 3.36
CA ALA A 7 8.86 20.89 3.46
C ALA A 7 10.35 20.49 3.56
N PRO A 8 11.09 20.44 2.43
CA PRO A 8 12.50 20.01 2.39
C PRO A 8 13.45 21.14 2.84
N PHE A 9 13.23 21.67 4.04
CA PHE A 9 14.04 22.74 4.64
C PHE A 9 14.97 22.23 5.76
N GLY A 10 14.95 20.92 6.03
CA GLY A 10 15.79 20.27 7.04
C GLY A 10 15.20 20.30 8.44
N ALA A 11 15.62 19.32 9.26
CA ALA A 11 15.05 19.02 10.57
C ALA A 11 15.04 20.20 11.56
N PRO A 12 16.03 21.12 11.60
CA PRO A 12 15.97 22.26 12.51
C PRO A 12 14.80 23.22 12.23
N ILE A 13 14.45 23.42 10.95
CA ILE A 13 13.36 24.31 10.53
C ILE A 13 12.02 23.58 10.65
N THR A 14 11.93 22.35 10.16
CA THR A 14 10.68 21.56 10.19
C THR A 14 10.25 21.23 11.61
N ARG A 15 11.18 20.93 12.54
CA ARG A 15 10.86 20.73 13.97
C ARG A 15 10.33 22.01 14.61
N ALA A 16 10.98 23.15 14.36
CA ALA A 16 10.50 24.44 14.86
C ALA A 16 9.08 24.73 14.37
N TRP A 17 8.83 24.48 13.08
CA TRP A 17 7.52 24.64 12.47
C TRP A 17 6.48 23.71 13.11
N GLY A 18 6.81 22.42 13.24
CA GLY A 18 5.94 21.42 13.86
C GLY A 18 5.54 21.78 15.30
N TYR A 19 6.50 22.21 16.14
CA TYR A 19 6.20 22.67 17.50
C TYR A 19 5.29 23.89 17.54
N ALA A 20 5.58 24.91 16.72
CA ALA A 20 4.79 26.14 16.68
C ALA A 20 3.36 25.86 16.21
N MET A 21 3.19 25.06 15.15
CA MET A 21 1.87 24.65 14.65
C MET A 21 1.12 23.84 15.69
N ARG A 22 1.76 22.84 16.32
CA ARG A 22 1.13 22.03 17.37
C ARG A 22 0.56 22.91 18.48
N LYS A 23 1.33 23.88 18.98
CA LYS A 23 0.87 24.83 20.02
C LYS A 23 -0.27 25.73 19.52
N ARG A 24 -0.19 26.22 18.28
CA ARG A 24 -1.24 27.06 17.68
C ARG A 24 -2.58 26.32 17.57
N PHE A 25 -2.55 25.06 17.18
CA PHE A 25 -3.74 24.21 17.16
C PHE A 25 -4.28 23.93 18.57
N CYS A 26 -3.42 23.60 19.52
CA CYS A 26 -3.85 23.37 20.92
C CYS A 26 -4.61 24.59 21.46
N ARG A 27 -4.13 25.83 21.19
CA ARG A 27 -4.84 27.06 21.59
C ARG A 27 -6.18 27.29 20.90
N SER A 28 -6.32 26.81 19.66
CA SER A 28 -7.51 27.08 18.84
C SER A 28 -8.61 26.06 19.07
N PHE A 29 -8.25 24.81 19.38
CA PHE A 29 -9.19 23.69 19.46
C PHE A 29 -9.22 22.96 20.81
N ASP A 30 -8.37 23.37 21.77
CA ASP A 30 -8.35 22.86 23.15
C ASP A 30 -8.16 21.33 23.28
N PHE A 31 -7.24 20.77 22.47
CA PHE A 31 -6.81 19.37 22.61
C PHE A 31 -5.34 19.19 22.25
N GLU A 32 -4.71 18.17 22.85
CA GLU A 32 -3.31 17.83 22.56
C GLU A 32 -3.18 17.02 21.26
N LEU A 33 -2.25 17.45 20.41
CA LEU A 33 -1.97 16.85 19.12
C LEU A 33 -0.68 16.03 19.18
N GLN A 34 -0.73 14.82 18.61
CA GLN A 34 0.49 14.08 18.31
C GLN A 34 1.17 14.71 17.08
N ALA A 35 2.48 14.88 17.16
CA ALA A 35 3.25 15.52 16.10
C ALA A 35 4.60 14.85 15.89
N THR A 36 4.99 14.72 14.63
CA THR A 36 6.27 14.14 14.20
C THR A 36 6.89 15.10 13.21
N ALA A 37 8.20 15.33 13.27
CA ALA A 37 8.91 16.08 12.24
C ALA A 37 10.25 15.44 11.89
N ASP A 38 10.58 15.49 10.61
CA ASP A 38 11.81 15.00 10.01
C ASP A 38 12.39 16.03 9.04
N ASP A 39 13.48 15.71 8.34
CA ASP A 39 14.14 16.62 7.40
C ASP A 39 13.22 17.12 6.28
N ASP A 40 12.30 16.26 5.82
CA ASP A 40 11.44 16.50 4.66
C ASP A 40 10.03 16.99 5.00
N GLY A 41 9.70 17.15 6.28
CA GLY A 41 8.37 17.62 6.66
C GLY A 41 7.94 17.29 8.08
N PHE A 42 6.66 17.48 8.34
CA PHE A 42 6.06 17.14 9.63
C PHE A 42 4.61 16.65 9.49
N ILE A 43 4.17 15.87 10.47
CA ILE A 43 2.82 15.31 10.56
C ILE A 43 2.13 15.84 11.82
N LEU A 44 0.86 16.19 11.69
CA LEU A 44 -0.06 16.45 12.80
C LEU A 44 -1.23 15.48 12.73
N SER A 45 -1.41 14.68 13.78
CA SER A 45 -2.50 13.71 13.87
C SER A 45 -3.74 14.30 14.52
N LEU A 46 -4.75 14.62 13.70
CA LEU A 46 -6.01 15.20 14.13
C LEU A 46 -7.04 14.12 14.48
N GLY A 47 -7.86 14.37 15.50
CA GLY A 47 -9.00 13.53 15.85
C GLY A 47 -10.06 13.46 14.73
N PRO A 48 -10.95 12.46 14.75
CA PRO A 48 -11.97 12.26 13.71
C PRO A 48 -13.06 13.35 13.70
N GLN A 49 -13.20 14.13 14.76
CA GLN A 49 -14.24 15.15 14.91
C GLN A 49 -13.89 16.49 14.26
N HIS A 50 -12.69 16.63 13.69
CA HIS A 50 -12.20 17.88 13.12
C HIS A 50 -11.96 17.73 11.63
N SER A 51 -12.83 18.34 10.84
CA SER A 51 -12.65 18.58 9.40
C SER A 51 -12.66 20.09 9.17
N PHE A 52 -11.58 20.63 8.61
CA PHE A 52 -11.50 22.03 8.19
C PHE A 52 -10.80 22.12 6.84
N PRO A 53 -11.05 23.18 6.04
CA PRO A 53 -10.35 23.40 4.78
C PRO A 53 -8.84 23.53 5.01
N ILE A 54 -8.02 22.80 4.25
CA ILE A 54 -6.56 22.77 4.42
C ILE A 54 -5.96 24.18 4.25
N GLU A 55 -6.57 24.99 3.39
CA GLU A 55 -6.15 26.37 3.09
C GLU A 55 -6.25 27.29 4.31
N SER A 56 -7.16 26.99 5.26
CA SER A 56 -7.28 27.77 6.50
C SER A 56 -6.05 27.67 7.39
N LEU A 57 -5.20 26.66 7.19
CA LEU A 57 -3.95 26.47 7.93
C LEU A 57 -2.84 27.43 7.52
N PHE A 58 -2.86 27.89 6.26
CA PHE A 58 -1.77 28.67 5.67
C PHE A 58 -1.60 30.03 6.35
N GLY A 59 -2.66 30.58 6.94
CA GLY A 59 -2.63 31.86 7.68
C GLY A 59 -2.49 31.72 9.20
N MET A 60 -2.41 30.50 9.75
CA MET A 60 -2.38 30.32 11.21
C MET A 60 -1.04 30.69 11.84
N LEU A 61 0.05 30.57 11.08
CA LEU A 61 1.42 30.85 11.50
C LEU A 61 2.02 31.92 10.58
N THR A 62 2.57 32.96 11.18
CA THR A 62 3.16 34.11 10.48
C THR A 62 4.56 34.39 11.01
N SER A 63 5.35 35.14 10.25
CA SER A 63 6.71 35.53 10.64
C SER A 63 6.75 36.36 11.93
N GLU A 64 5.65 37.06 12.25
CA GLU A 64 5.49 37.85 13.48
C GLU A 64 5.10 37.00 14.70
N ASN A 65 4.25 35.98 14.52
CA ASN A 65 3.69 35.23 15.65
C ASN A 65 4.52 33.99 16.04
N VAL A 66 5.33 33.46 15.12
CA VAL A 66 6.01 32.16 15.26
C VAL A 66 6.91 32.09 16.48
N GLU A 67 7.63 33.16 16.80
CA GLU A 67 8.57 33.19 17.91
C GLU A 67 7.85 33.06 19.26
N SER A 68 6.76 33.80 19.46
CA SER A 68 5.97 33.73 20.69
C SER A 68 5.35 32.33 20.90
N LEU A 69 4.83 31.73 19.82
CA LEU A 69 4.23 30.39 19.85
C LEU A 69 5.28 29.32 20.12
N LEU A 70 6.43 29.39 19.44
CA LEU A 70 7.52 28.43 19.59
C LEU A 70 8.14 28.50 20.99
N SER A 71 8.34 29.72 21.51
CA SER A 71 8.84 29.93 22.87
C SER A 71 7.94 29.27 23.91
N GLN A 72 6.62 29.38 23.75
CA GLN A 72 5.67 28.71 24.64
C GLN A 72 5.58 27.19 24.38
N ALA A 73 5.75 26.75 23.13
CA ALA A 73 5.70 25.35 22.76
C ALA A 73 6.85 24.54 23.39
N ILE A 74 8.07 25.09 23.39
CA ILE A 74 9.26 24.34 23.77
C ILE A 74 9.42 24.16 25.29
N LEU A 75 8.85 25.05 26.09
CA LEU A 75 8.98 25.04 27.55
C LEU A 75 8.59 23.69 28.16
N VAL A 76 7.51 23.08 27.64
CA VAL A 76 6.96 21.81 28.13
C VAL A 76 7.56 20.59 27.44
N GLN A 77 8.62 20.76 26.64
CA GLN A 77 9.16 19.71 25.76
C GLN A 77 10.57 19.27 26.15
N PRO A 78 10.96 18.02 25.84
CA PRO A 78 12.27 17.48 26.22
C PRO A 78 13.49 18.33 25.80
N PRO A 79 13.52 19.01 24.63
CA PRO A 79 14.65 19.85 24.25
C PRO A 79 15.01 20.92 25.29
N PHE A 80 14.00 21.56 25.90
CA PHE A 80 14.23 22.59 26.91
C PHE A 80 14.94 22.02 28.15
N HIS A 81 14.43 20.93 28.72
CA HIS A 81 15.03 20.28 29.88
C HIS A 81 16.44 19.74 29.59
N LEU A 82 16.67 19.24 28.37
CA LEU A 82 17.98 18.77 27.94
C LEU A 82 19.00 19.92 27.91
N ARG A 83 18.65 21.03 27.25
CA ARG A 83 19.50 22.22 27.14
C ARG A 83 19.69 22.91 28.48
N TRP A 84 18.66 22.97 29.32
CA TRP A 84 18.75 23.46 30.70
C TRP A 84 19.84 22.71 31.47
N ARG A 85 19.78 21.38 31.46
CA ARG A 85 20.77 20.52 32.13
C ARG A 85 22.17 20.76 31.60
N TRP A 86 22.34 20.95 30.29
CA TRP A 86 23.65 21.29 29.71
C TRP A 86 24.15 22.63 30.23
N ASN A 87 23.29 23.64 30.28
CA ASN A 87 23.63 24.99 30.74
C ASN A 87 24.00 25.05 32.22
N VAL A 88 23.21 24.46 33.11
CA VAL A 88 23.55 24.41 34.54
C VAL A 88 24.82 23.59 34.80
N THR A 89 25.11 22.61 33.95
CA THR A 89 26.34 21.83 34.06
C THR A 89 27.55 22.58 33.49
N ARG A 90 27.39 23.32 32.38
CA ARG A 90 28.42 24.22 31.83
C ARG A 90 28.74 25.37 32.79
N ALA A 91 27.73 25.89 33.47
CA ALA A 91 27.84 26.90 34.52
C ALA A 91 28.36 26.34 35.86
N LEU A 92 28.73 25.05 35.92
CA LEU A 92 29.27 24.37 37.10
C LEU A 92 28.33 24.33 38.33
N LEU A 93 27.04 24.63 38.14
CA LEU A 93 26.03 24.53 39.20
C LEU A 93 25.66 23.07 39.50
N VAL A 94 25.58 22.25 38.45
CA VAL A 94 25.41 20.80 38.58
C VAL A 94 26.77 20.13 38.39
N GLN A 95 27.28 19.54 39.47
CA GLN A 95 28.58 18.87 39.46
C GLN A 95 28.55 17.54 38.68
N ARG A 96 29.49 17.37 37.74
CA ARG A 96 29.73 16.11 37.00
C ARG A 96 30.53 15.08 37.80
N SER A 97 31.33 15.53 38.76
CA SER A 97 32.12 14.70 39.65
C SER A 97 31.97 15.16 41.10
N LYS A 98 31.98 14.20 42.03
CA LYS A 98 31.97 14.46 43.47
C LYS A 98 32.95 13.49 44.12
N PHE A 99 33.87 14.01 44.94
CA PHE A 99 34.91 13.21 45.60
C PHE A 99 35.73 12.33 44.63
N GLY A 100 36.12 12.88 43.48
CA GLY A 100 36.89 12.15 42.47
C GLY A 100 36.11 11.09 41.67
N LYS A 101 34.83 10.86 41.97
CA LYS A 101 33.96 9.92 41.24
C LYS A 101 32.99 10.66 40.34
N LYS A 102 32.65 10.08 39.19
CA LYS A 102 31.60 10.61 38.29
C LYS A 102 30.23 10.50 38.97
N VAL A 103 29.45 11.57 38.89
CA VAL A 103 28.06 11.59 39.39
C VAL A 103 27.16 10.86 38.39
N PRO A 104 26.32 9.90 38.83
CA PRO A 104 25.41 9.19 37.93
C PRO A 104 24.48 10.14 37.16
N PRO A 105 24.17 9.86 35.88
CA PRO A 105 23.33 10.74 35.05
C PRO A 105 21.94 11.01 35.65
N ALA A 106 21.33 10.02 36.32
CA ALA A 106 20.04 10.18 36.99
C ALA A 106 20.09 11.27 38.08
N LEU A 107 21.16 11.29 38.89
CA LEU A 107 21.33 12.28 39.94
C LEU A 107 21.64 13.68 39.36
N GLN A 108 22.30 13.74 38.20
CA GLN A 108 22.50 15.01 37.49
C GLN A 108 21.18 15.56 36.93
N ARG A 109 20.28 14.70 36.43
CA ARG A 109 18.93 15.10 36.00
C ARG A 109 18.13 15.66 37.16
N PHE A 110 18.03 14.89 38.24
CA PHE A 110 17.32 15.29 39.46
C PHE A 110 17.79 16.65 39.99
N ARG A 111 19.12 16.85 40.14
CA ARG A 111 19.67 18.14 40.59
C ARG A 111 19.42 19.30 39.62
N ALA A 112 19.41 19.04 38.31
CA ALA A 112 19.11 20.07 37.33
C ALA A 112 17.63 20.46 37.38
N GLU A 113 16.74 19.49 37.60
CA GLU A 113 15.30 19.73 37.80
C GLU A 113 15.03 20.50 39.10
N ASP A 114 15.66 20.15 40.22
CA ASP A 114 15.55 20.90 41.48
C ASP A 114 15.93 22.38 41.29
N LEU A 115 17.03 22.64 40.58
CA LEU A 115 17.45 24.00 40.25
C LEU A 115 16.44 24.70 39.34
N LEU A 116 15.86 23.99 38.38
CA LEU A 116 14.82 24.55 37.51
C LEU A 116 13.60 24.97 38.33
N THR A 117 13.15 24.14 39.28
CA THR A 117 12.04 24.48 40.17
C THR A 117 12.33 25.70 41.02
N SER A 118 13.57 25.88 41.47
CA SER A 118 13.96 27.07 42.25
C SER A 118 14.00 28.36 41.43
N VAL A 119 14.42 28.29 40.16
CA VAL A 119 14.63 29.47 39.29
C VAL A 119 13.38 29.80 38.47
N PHE A 120 12.64 28.78 38.07
CA PHE A 120 11.46 28.86 37.21
C PHE A 120 10.30 28.01 37.78
N PRO A 121 9.76 28.41 38.94
CA PRO A 121 8.71 27.64 39.63
C PRO A 121 7.43 27.53 38.80
N GLN A 122 7.08 28.55 38.02
CA GLN A 122 5.90 28.53 37.15
C GLN A 122 5.92 27.38 36.13
N LEU A 123 7.10 27.01 35.63
CA LEU A 123 7.24 25.91 34.66
C LEU A 123 7.05 24.53 35.28
N THR A 124 7.41 24.36 36.56
CA THR A 124 7.35 23.08 37.28
C THR A 124 6.17 22.96 38.23
N GLY A 125 5.39 24.02 38.37
CA GLY A 125 4.20 24.07 39.21
C GLY A 125 3.02 23.28 38.65
N CYS A 126 1.94 23.17 39.43
CA CYS A 126 0.73 22.48 39.00
C CYS A 126 0.14 23.15 37.77
N LEU A 127 -0.09 22.37 36.71
CA LEU A 127 -0.68 22.84 35.45
C LEU A 127 -2.11 23.39 35.65
N GLU A 128 -2.84 22.90 36.65
CA GLU A 128 -4.21 23.34 36.96
C GLU A 128 -4.29 24.79 37.47
N ASN A 129 -3.21 25.32 38.04
CA ASN A 129 -3.18 26.67 38.62
C ASN A 129 -2.75 27.75 37.63
N HIS A 130 -2.36 27.38 36.41
CA HIS A 130 -1.85 28.30 35.41
C HIS A 130 -2.84 28.46 34.27
N THR A 131 -3.35 29.69 34.10
CA THR A 131 -4.17 30.08 32.94
C THR A 131 -3.40 31.08 32.08
N GLY A 132 -3.12 30.72 30.84
CA GLY A 132 -2.45 31.59 29.87
C GLY A 132 -0.99 31.24 29.60
N ASP A 133 -0.23 32.23 29.13
CA ASP A 133 1.16 32.05 28.72
C ASP A 133 2.10 32.13 29.91
N ILE A 134 3.14 31.29 29.90
CA ILE A 134 4.14 31.26 30.96
C ILE A 134 5.12 32.41 30.71
N GLU A 135 5.20 33.35 31.65
CA GLU A 135 6.17 34.43 31.59
C GLU A 135 7.57 33.90 31.90
N LEU A 136 8.54 34.20 31.04
CA LEU A 136 9.92 33.78 31.25
C LEU A 136 10.55 34.65 32.36
N PRO A 137 11.13 34.05 33.42
CA PRO A 137 11.87 34.79 34.43
C PRO A 137 13.09 35.49 33.83
N ASP A 138 13.42 36.68 34.34
CA ASP A 138 14.70 37.32 34.02
C ASP A 138 15.84 36.62 34.77
N HIS A 139 16.28 35.49 34.22
CA HIS A 139 17.40 34.72 34.72
C HIS A 139 18.36 34.36 33.58
N PRO A 140 19.67 34.63 33.71
CA PRO A 140 20.64 34.41 32.63
C PRO A 140 20.64 32.99 32.06
N LEU A 141 20.54 31.97 32.91
CA LEU A 141 20.51 30.57 32.46
C LEU A 141 19.21 30.20 31.75
N VAL A 142 18.08 30.82 32.12
CA VAL A 142 16.80 30.57 31.44
C VAL A 142 16.84 31.22 30.06
N ARG A 143 17.32 32.47 29.98
CA ARG A 143 17.52 33.18 28.70
C ARG A 143 18.48 32.43 27.78
N GLN A 144 19.61 31.96 28.30
CA GLN A 144 20.56 31.15 27.52
C GLN A 144 19.93 29.83 27.06
N THR A 145 19.19 29.15 27.93
CA THR A 145 18.53 27.89 27.56
C THR A 145 17.50 28.09 26.47
N MET A 146 16.70 29.16 26.55
CA MET A 146 15.75 29.50 25.52
C MET A 146 16.46 29.83 24.20
N HIS A 147 17.54 30.61 24.25
CA HIS A 147 18.37 30.93 23.08
C HIS A 147 18.94 29.66 22.42
N ASP A 148 19.55 28.76 23.19
CA ASP A 148 20.10 27.50 22.69
C ASP A 148 19.00 26.62 22.05
N CYS A 149 17.79 26.64 22.62
CA CYS A 149 16.66 25.91 22.07
C CYS A 149 16.21 26.49 20.73
N LEU A 150 16.03 27.81 20.64
CA LEU A 150 15.47 28.49 19.48
C LEU A 150 16.46 28.61 18.31
N HIS A 151 17.77 28.67 18.58
CA HIS A 151 18.79 28.95 17.57
C HIS A 151 19.83 27.84 17.36
N GLU A 152 20.11 26.97 18.35
CA GLU A 152 21.04 25.85 18.15
C GLU A 152 20.31 24.52 17.94
N ALA A 153 19.28 24.22 18.74
CA ALA A 153 18.51 22.99 18.59
C ALA A 153 17.50 23.07 17.45
N MET A 154 17.08 24.29 17.13
CA MET A 154 16.14 24.65 16.08
C MET A 154 16.70 25.86 15.33
N ASP A 155 16.14 26.14 14.15
CA ASP A 155 16.49 27.33 13.38
C ASP A 155 15.27 28.26 13.25
N LEU A 156 15.07 29.09 14.28
CA LEU A 156 14.00 30.09 14.30
C LEU A 156 14.14 31.12 13.17
N GLU A 157 15.37 31.56 12.87
CA GLU A 157 15.58 32.60 11.85
C GLU A 157 15.37 32.05 10.44
N GLY A 158 15.81 30.82 10.19
CA GLY A 158 15.46 30.07 8.98
C GLY A 158 13.96 29.90 8.81
N LEU A 159 13.24 29.51 9.87
CA LEU A 159 11.78 29.39 9.85
C LEU A 159 11.09 30.73 9.56
N LYS A 160 11.51 31.82 10.22
CA LYS A 160 11.00 33.17 9.89
C LYS A 160 11.27 33.54 8.44
N GLY A 161 12.44 33.20 7.91
CA GLY A 161 12.80 33.37 6.51
C GLY A 161 11.83 32.65 5.57
N VAL A 162 11.53 31.36 5.84
CA VAL A 162 10.55 30.58 5.07
C VAL A 162 9.16 31.21 5.13
N LEU A 163 8.70 31.61 6.32
CA LEU A 163 7.38 32.23 6.50
C LEU A 163 7.26 33.57 5.76
N ARG A 164 8.29 34.42 5.79
CA ARG A 164 8.31 35.67 5.01
C ARG A 164 8.23 35.43 3.50
N ARG A 165 8.88 34.37 3.01
CA ARG A 165 8.82 33.99 1.58
C ARG A 165 7.46 33.44 1.18
N ILE A 166 6.77 32.74 2.10
CA ILE A 166 5.37 32.35 1.93
C ILE A 166 4.46 33.60 1.89
N GLU A 167 4.64 34.54 2.82
CA GLU A 167 3.90 35.81 2.89
C GLU A 167 4.12 36.69 1.64
N ALA A 168 5.34 36.69 1.10
CA ALA A 168 5.69 37.37 -0.14
C ALA A 168 5.18 36.67 -1.41
N GLY A 169 4.63 35.46 -1.29
CA GLY A 169 4.16 34.66 -2.43
C GLY A 169 5.26 33.97 -3.25
N GLU A 170 6.51 33.95 -2.76
CA GLU A 170 7.61 33.23 -3.41
C GLU A 170 7.50 31.71 -3.21
N ILE A 171 6.94 31.28 -2.08
CA ILE A 171 6.67 29.88 -1.78
C ILE A 171 5.16 29.67 -1.82
N GLN A 172 4.72 28.85 -2.78
CA GLN A 172 3.32 28.50 -2.92
C GLN A 172 2.95 27.33 -2.00
N LEU A 173 1.86 27.45 -1.26
CA LEU A 173 1.28 26.37 -0.47
C LEU A 173 0.13 25.73 -1.24
N ILE A 174 0.19 24.40 -1.40
CA ILE A 174 -0.80 23.63 -2.17
C ILE A 174 -1.49 22.64 -1.23
N GLY A 175 -2.80 22.85 -1.00
CA GLY A 175 -3.65 21.91 -0.28
C GLY A 175 -4.08 20.76 -1.18
N ARG A 176 -3.90 19.52 -0.71
CA ARG A 176 -4.41 18.31 -1.37
C ARG A 176 -5.04 17.40 -0.31
N ASP A 177 -6.32 17.11 -0.49
CA ASP A 177 -7.01 16.07 0.27
C ASP A 177 -6.96 14.77 -0.53
N THR A 178 -6.38 13.73 0.06
CA THR A 178 -6.14 12.44 -0.59
C THR A 178 -6.75 11.33 0.25
N ARG A 179 -7.40 10.38 -0.41
CA ARG A 179 -8.00 9.22 0.28
C ARG A 179 -6.95 8.23 0.78
N GLU A 180 -5.79 8.23 0.15
CA GLU A 180 -4.64 7.37 0.45
C GLU A 180 -3.38 8.22 0.63
N PRO A 181 -2.46 7.83 1.53
CA PRO A 181 -1.23 8.58 1.75
C PRO A 181 -0.34 8.57 0.49
N SER A 182 0.29 9.72 0.21
CA SER A 182 1.24 9.82 -0.90
C SER A 182 2.52 9.02 -0.61
N PRO A 183 3.30 8.64 -1.64
CA PRO A 183 4.60 8.00 -1.44
C PRO A 183 5.54 8.78 -0.52
N PHE A 184 5.53 10.11 -0.59
CA PHE A 184 6.38 10.97 0.23
C PHE A 184 5.96 11.00 1.71
N CYS A 185 4.74 10.57 2.04
CA CYS A 185 4.30 10.50 3.44
C CYS A 185 4.89 9.28 4.18
N TYR A 186 5.43 8.29 3.48
CA TYR A 186 5.74 6.98 4.07
C TYR A 186 6.78 7.06 5.19
N GLU A 187 7.88 7.78 4.95
CA GLU A 187 8.94 7.97 5.94
C GLU A 187 8.41 8.69 7.17
N LEU A 188 7.65 9.77 6.96
CA LEU A 188 7.05 10.54 8.05
C LEU A 188 6.02 9.74 8.85
N LEU A 189 5.21 8.88 8.20
CA LEU A 189 4.22 8.02 8.87
C LEU A 189 4.89 6.90 9.68
N ASN A 190 6.03 6.39 9.20
CA ASN A 190 6.80 5.33 9.85
C ASN A 190 8.01 5.85 10.64
N ALA A 191 8.04 7.15 10.95
CA ALA A 191 9.18 7.76 11.59
C ALA A 191 9.51 7.10 12.94
N TYR A 192 10.80 7.01 13.22
CA TYR A 192 11.32 6.47 14.46
C TYR A 192 11.08 7.43 15.64
N PRO A 193 11.18 6.94 16.90
CA PRO A 193 10.88 7.73 18.10
C PRO A 193 11.64 9.05 18.23
N TYR A 194 12.82 9.19 17.60
CA TYR A 194 13.61 10.42 17.66
C TYR A 194 12.95 11.59 16.92
N ALA A 195 12.08 11.30 15.93
CA ALA A 195 11.38 12.30 15.13
C ALA A 195 10.13 12.83 15.83
N PHE A 196 9.75 12.23 16.96
CA PHE A 196 8.57 12.63 17.71
C PHE A 196 8.80 13.95 18.42
N LEU A 197 7.85 14.87 18.21
CA LEU A 197 7.85 16.16 18.89
C LEU A 197 7.20 16.07 20.25
N ASP A 198 6.40 15.05 20.51
CA ASP A 198 5.75 14.70 21.76
C ASP A 198 6.36 13.42 22.36
N GLY A 199 6.39 13.32 23.69
CA GLY A 199 7.03 12.20 24.40
C GLY A 199 6.30 10.85 24.36
N GLY A 200 5.34 10.65 23.45
CA GLY A 200 4.49 9.46 23.39
C GLY A 200 5.16 8.24 22.73
N GLU A 201 4.72 7.04 23.12
CA GLU A 201 5.25 5.77 22.61
C GLU A 201 4.87 5.48 21.16
N LEU A 202 5.60 4.57 20.51
CA LEU A 202 5.39 4.18 19.11
C LEU A 202 4.00 3.57 18.87
N GLN A 203 3.50 2.79 19.82
CA GLN A 203 2.27 2.01 19.73
C GLN A 203 1.02 2.89 19.81
N GLU A 204 1.12 4.06 20.44
CA GLU A 204 0.00 4.99 20.65
C GLU A 204 -0.19 5.96 19.47
N ARG A 205 0.64 5.85 18.42
CA ARG A 205 0.66 6.79 17.29
C ARG A 205 -0.46 6.53 16.30
N ARG A 206 -1.36 7.52 16.19
CA ARG A 206 -2.43 7.51 15.17
C ARG A 206 -1.90 7.59 13.74
N ALA A 207 -0.71 8.15 13.53
CA ALA A 207 -0.07 8.22 12.22
C ALA A 207 0.19 6.82 11.62
N ARG A 208 0.61 5.84 12.44
CA ARG A 208 0.91 4.47 11.98
C ARG A 208 -0.32 3.60 11.74
N VAL A 209 -1.48 4.00 12.27
CA VAL A 209 -2.76 3.31 11.97
C VAL A 209 -3.14 3.51 10.50
N VAL A 210 -2.60 4.54 9.84
CA VAL A 210 -2.74 4.71 8.39
C VAL A 210 -1.87 3.67 7.70
N SER A 211 -2.51 2.56 7.32
CA SER A 211 -1.89 1.56 6.46
C SER A 211 -1.49 2.25 5.16
N PRO A 212 -0.20 2.24 4.78
CA PRO A 212 0.18 2.61 3.43
C PRO A 212 -0.57 1.67 2.48
N GLY A 213 -1.32 2.23 1.54
CA GLY A 213 -1.88 1.45 0.44
C GLY A 213 -0.75 0.69 -0.27
N SER A 214 -1.09 -0.45 -0.88
CA SER A 214 -0.14 -1.40 -1.50
C SER A 214 0.67 -0.85 -2.69
N ALA A 215 0.73 0.46 -2.89
CA ALA A 215 1.20 1.15 -4.09
C ALA A 215 2.70 1.54 -4.08
N LEU A 216 3.49 1.09 -3.10
CA LEU A 216 4.84 1.62 -2.85
C LEU A 216 5.96 0.64 -3.13
N THR A 217 6.08 0.23 -4.38
CA THR A 217 7.39 -0.11 -4.93
C THR A 217 7.37 0.33 -6.39
N PRO A 218 8.33 1.13 -6.87
CA PRO A 218 8.33 1.58 -8.28
C PRO A 218 8.43 0.43 -9.28
N ASP A 219 8.90 -0.75 -8.84
CA ASP A 219 8.88 -2.01 -9.60
C ASP A 219 7.63 -2.88 -9.35
N MET A 220 6.72 -2.46 -8.45
CA MET A 220 5.47 -3.16 -8.28
C MET A 220 4.50 -2.71 -9.37
N PRO A 221 4.01 -3.65 -10.18
CA PRO A 221 3.08 -3.32 -11.23
C PRO A 221 1.75 -2.82 -10.63
N PRO A 222 0.94 -2.06 -11.40
CA PRO A 222 -0.27 -1.42 -10.91
C PRO A 222 -1.20 -2.39 -10.17
N LEU A 223 -2.07 -1.89 -9.30
CA LEU A 223 -2.99 -2.70 -8.46
C LEU A 223 -3.81 -3.74 -9.25
N ASP A 224 -4.01 -3.48 -10.54
CA ASP A 224 -4.74 -4.34 -11.47
C ASP A 224 -3.87 -5.45 -12.08
N TRP A 225 -2.56 -5.39 -11.93
CA TRP A 225 -1.63 -6.38 -12.47
C TRP A 225 -1.60 -7.63 -11.59
N LEU A 226 -1.89 -8.75 -12.21
CA LEU A 226 -1.76 -10.07 -11.61
C LEU A 226 -0.67 -10.83 -12.36
N ASP A 227 0.15 -11.56 -11.62
CA ASP A 227 1.15 -12.46 -12.21
C ASP A 227 0.42 -13.55 -13.04
N PRO A 228 0.69 -13.68 -14.36
CA PRO A 228 0.09 -14.71 -15.20
C PRO A 228 0.24 -16.13 -14.64
N LEU A 229 1.38 -16.45 -14.02
CA LEU A 229 1.61 -17.75 -13.40
C LEU A 229 0.72 -17.93 -12.16
N ALA A 230 0.51 -16.88 -11.38
CA ALA A 230 -0.40 -16.92 -10.24
C ALA A 230 -1.87 -17.12 -10.68
N ILE A 231 -2.27 -16.51 -11.81
CA ILE A 231 -3.58 -16.76 -12.42
C ILE A 231 -3.72 -18.24 -12.78
N GLU A 232 -2.79 -18.78 -13.57
CA GLU A 232 -2.82 -20.18 -14.03
C GLU A 232 -2.86 -21.18 -12.86
N GLN A 233 -2.05 -20.95 -11.82
CA GLN A 233 -2.03 -21.82 -10.64
C GLN A 233 -3.34 -21.75 -9.84
N VAL A 234 -3.90 -20.56 -9.62
CA VAL A 234 -5.15 -20.46 -8.85
C VAL A 234 -6.32 -21.04 -9.63
N VAL A 235 -6.36 -20.84 -10.95
CA VAL A 235 -7.40 -21.41 -11.81
C VAL A 235 -7.31 -22.93 -11.84
N SER A 236 -6.10 -23.51 -12.01
CA SER A 236 -5.93 -24.97 -11.96
C SER A 236 -6.31 -25.58 -10.61
N GLU A 237 -6.07 -24.89 -9.49
CA GLU A 237 -6.51 -25.33 -8.16
C GLU A 237 -8.00 -25.10 -7.88
N ALA A 238 -8.60 -24.11 -8.53
CA ALA A 238 -10.03 -23.82 -8.40
C ALA A 238 -10.88 -24.76 -9.26
N SER A 239 -10.29 -25.38 -10.29
CA SER A 239 -10.94 -26.40 -11.09
C SER A 239 -11.48 -27.52 -10.20
N PRO A 240 -12.76 -27.87 -10.33
CA PRO A 240 -13.38 -28.89 -9.48
C PRO A 240 -12.80 -30.26 -9.78
N LEU A 241 -12.42 -30.97 -8.71
CA LEU A 241 -11.92 -32.34 -8.77
C LEU A 241 -13.10 -33.31 -8.76
N VAL A 242 -13.58 -33.70 -9.95
CA VAL A 242 -14.66 -34.70 -10.10
C VAL A 242 -14.05 -36.09 -10.25
N ARG A 243 -14.22 -36.93 -9.22
CA ARG A 243 -13.66 -38.28 -9.11
C ARG A 243 -14.65 -39.37 -9.48
N HIS A 244 -15.94 -39.06 -9.43
CA HIS A 244 -17.01 -40.03 -9.65
C HIS A 244 -18.28 -39.35 -10.15
N ARG A 245 -19.21 -40.19 -10.60
CA ARG A 245 -20.46 -39.77 -11.25
C ARG A 245 -21.35 -38.86 -10.41
N ASP A 246 -21.42 -39.06 -9.10
CA ASP A 246 -22.25 -38.21 -8.23
C ASP A 246 -21.66 -36.81 -8.07
N GLU A 247 -20.33 -36.68 -7.91
CA GLU A 247 -19.65 -35.38 -7.92
C GLU A 247 -19.83 -34.64 -9.25
N LEU A 248 -19.95 -35.37 -10.38
CA LEU A 248 -20.23 -34.75 -11.67
C LEU A 248 -21.65 -34.16 -11.72
N HIS A 249 -22.62 -34.84 -11.12
CA HIS A 249 -23.99 -34.34 -11.02
C HIS A 249 -24.07 -33.12 -10.10
N ASP A 250 -23.38 -33.14 -8.95
CA ASP A 250 -23.26 -31.97 -8.05
C ASP A 250 -22.57 -30.78 -8.74
N PHE A 251 -21.57 -31.04 -9.58
CA PHE A 251 -20.93 -30.02 -10.39
C PHE A 251 -21.91 -29.38 -11.38
N LEU A 252 -22.72 -30.18 -12.08
CA LEU A 252 -23.78 -29.68 -12.98
C LEU A 252 -24.86 -28.90 -12.22
N LEU A 253 -25.18 -29.30 -10.98
CA LEU A 253 -26.12 -28.58 -10.12
C LEU A 253 -25.62 -27.19 -9.70
N THR A 254 -24.30 -27.00 -9.69
CA THR A 254 -23.63 -25.74 -9.29
C THR A 254 -23.37 -24.83 -10.49
N THR A 255 -22.94 -25.39 -11.62
CA THR A 255 -22.65 -24.64 -12.86
C THR A 255 -23.88 -24.34 -13.71
N GLY A 256 -24.92 -25.16 -13.59
CA GLY A 256 -26.12 -25.09 -14.41
C GLY A 256 -25.93 -25.78 -15.77
N VAL A 257 -25.01 -25.27 -16.60
CA VAL A 257 -24.77 -25.78 -17.97
C VAL A 257 -23.29 -26.00 -18.25
N TRP A 258 -22.98 -27.13 -18.89
CA TRP A 258 -21.66 -27.47 -19.38
C TRP A 258 -21.66 -27.67 -20.91
N PRO A 259 -21.14 -26.72 -21.72
CA PRO A 259 -21.14 -26.83 -23.18
C PRO A 259 -20.17 -27.92 -23.67
N GLN A 260 -20.62 -28.76 -24.61
CA GLN A 260 -19.86 -29.90 -25.13
C GLN A 260 -18.59 -29.47 -25.92
N THR A 261 -18.54 -28.22 -26.40
CA THR A 261 -17.37 -27.65 -27.09
C THR A 261 -16.11 -27.52 -26.23
N ALA A 262 -16.21 -27.67 -24.91
CA ALA A 262 -15.05 -27.69 -24.00
C ALA A 262 -14.18 -28.95 -24.15
N ALA A 263 -14.66 -30.00 -24.83
CA ALA A 263 -13.95 -31.27 -24.91
C ALA A 263 -12.90 -31.37 -26.03
N ASN A 264 -12.84 -30.46 -27.02
CA ASN A 264 -12.05 -30.73 -28.23
C ASN A 264 -11.26 -29.57 -28.88
N GLN A 265 -11.23 -28.34 -28.36
CA GLN A 265 -10.32 -27.33 -28.93
C GLN A 265 -9.98 -26.20 -27.96
N SER A 266 -8.73 -26.24 -27.50
CA SER A 266 -7.97 -25.16 -26.87
C SER A 266 -7.78 -23.97 -27.85
N THR A 267 -8.80 -23.15 -28.07
CA THR A 267 -8.64 -21.86 -28.75
C THR A 267 -8.93 -20.66 -27.86
N VAL A 268 -9.62 -20.85 -26.73
CA VAL A 268 -9.79 -19.81 -25.71
C VAL A 268 -8.93 -20.18 -24.50
N ARG A 269 -7.65 -19.78 -24.54
CA ARG A 269 -6.66 -19.97 -23.45
C ARG A 269 -7.07 -19.36 -22.09
N SER A 270 -8.22 -18.69 -22.00
CA SER A 270 -8.62 -17.88 -20.83
C SER A 270 -9.69 -18.49 -19.95
N VAL A 271 -10.48 -19.43 -20.47
CA VAL A 271 -11.51 -20.12 -19.69
C VAL A 271 -11.04 -21.56 -19.50
N ALA A 272 -10.06 -21.74 -18.61
CA ALA A 272 -9.65 -23.06 -18.18
C ALA A 272 -10.77 -23.66 -17.33
N GLY A 273 -11.62 -24.46 -17.97
CA GLY A 273 -12.49 -25.41 -17.28
C GLY A 273 -11.71 -26.68 -16.93
N PRO A 274 -12.24 -27.54 -16.05
CA PRO A 274 -11.66 -28.84 -15.75
C PRO A 274 -11.40 -29.66 -17.03
N GLU A 275 -10.24 -30.30 -17.11
CA GLU A 275 -9.91 -31.20 -18.22
C GLU A 275 -10.93 -32.34 -18.25
N VAL A 276 -11.65 -32.47 -19.37
CA VAL A 276 -12.63 -33.52 -19.58
C VAL A 276 -11.88 -34.83 -19.77
N ASN A 277 -11.70 -35.59 -18.68
CA ASN A 277 -11.23 -36.96 -18.77
C ASN A 277 -12.23 -37.80 -19.58
N GLY A 278 -11.74 -38.83 -20.30
CA GLY A 278 -12.59 -39.75 -21.07
C GLY A 278 -13.73 -40.38 -20.24
N ASP A 279 -13.55 -40.48 -18.93
CA ASP A 279 -14.54 -41.01 -17.98
C ASP A 279 -15.76 -40.10 -17.80
N TRP A 280 -15.64 -38.78 -17.99
CA TRP A 280 -16.76 -37.84 -17.84
C TRP A 280 -17.86 -38.10 -18.86
N VAL A 281 -17.48 -38.42 -20.11
CA VAL A 281 -18.45 -38.70 -21.18
C VAL A 281 -19.25 -39.96 -20.85
N ALA A 282 -18.61 -40.99 -20.30
CA ALA A 282 -19.29 -42.20 -19.82
C ALA A 282 -20.23 -41.89 -18.66
N TRP A 283 -19.79 -41.12 -17.65
CA TRP A 283 -20.63 -40.74 -16.51
C TRP A 283 -21.83 -39.88 -16.92
N LEU A 284 -21.68 -38.96 -17.88
CA LEU A 284 -22.78 -38.16 -18.42
C LEU A 284 -23.82 -39.04 -19.12
N GLN A 285 -23.39 -40.03 -19.91
CA GLN A 285 -24.29 -40.99 -20.54
C GLN A 285 -25.06 -41.82 -19.51
N GLU A 286 -24.38 -42.29 -18.46
CA GLU A 286 -25.01 -42.99 -17.33
C GLU A 286 -25.98 -42.09 -16.56
N LEU A 287 -25.65 -40.81 -16.33
CA LEU A 287 -26.55 -39.82 -15.72
C LEU A 287 -27.79 -39.55 -16.56
N THR A 288 -27.67 -39.59 -17.89
CA THR A 288 -28.82 -39.47 -18.79
C THR A 288 -29.69 -40.72 -18.79
N LEU A 289 -29.10 -41.92 -18.75
CA LEU A 289 -29.84 -43.17 -18.61
C LEU A 289 -30.65 -43.22 -17.31
N GLU A 290 -30.08 -42.74 -16.20
CA GLU A 290 -30.78 -42.63 -14.91
C GLU A 290 -31.66 -41.39 -14.76
N ARG A 291 -31.84 -40.59 -15.81
CA ARG A 291 -32.72 -39.41 -15.81
C ARG A 291 -32.30 -38.30 -14.82
N ARG A 292 -31.01 -38.17 -14.55
CA ARG A 292 -30.40 -37.14 -13.69
C ARG A 292 -29.74 -36.00 -14.47
N ALA A 293 -29.27 -36.26 -15.69
CA ALA A 293 -28.71 -35.25 -16.58
C ALA A 293 -29.37 -35.25 -17.96
N LEU A 294 -29.38 -34.09 -18.61
CA LEU A 294 -29.95 -33.88 -19.93
C LEU A 294 -28.93 -33.23 -20.86
N GLN A 295 -29.00 -33.55 -22.15
CA GLN A 295 -28.33 -32.78 -23.20
C GLN A 295 -29.34 -31.81 -23.82
N ILE A 296 -28.97 -30.53 -23.87
CA ILE A 296 -29.76 -29.45 -24.49
C ILE A 296 -29.01 -28.83 -25.66
N SER A 297 -29.74 -28.24 -26.60
CA SER A 297 -29.16 -27.33 -27.60
C SER A 297 -29.05 -25.93 -27.01
N LEU A 298 -27.87 -25.33 -27.13
CA LEU A 298 -27.60 -23.92 -26.92
C LEU A 298 -28.14 -23.14 -28.13
N GLY A 299 -28.40 -21.84 -27.96
CA GLY A 299 -29.06 -20.99 -28.98
C GLY A 299 -28.30 -20.83 -30.30
N ASP A 300 -27.06 -21.29 -30.38
CA ASP A 300 -26.21 -21.27 -31.58
C ASP A 300 -26.02 -22.66 -32.23
N GLY A 301 -26.77 -23.67 -31.78
CA GLY A 301 -26.70 -25.03 -32.29
C GLY A 301 -25.62 -25.90 -31.66
N ARG A 302 -24.80 -25.37 -30.73
CA ARG A 302 -23.94 -26.20 -29.87
C ARG A 302 -24.79 -26.96 -28.88
N SER A 303 -24.30 -28.06 -28.33
CA SER A 303 -25.00 -28.78 -27.27
C SER A 303 -24.32 -28.60 -25.92
N GLY A 304 -25.07 -28.71 -24.83
CA GLY A 304 -24.56 -28.65 -23.46
C GLY A 304 -25.27 -29.66 -22.55
N TRP A 305 -24.58 -30.07 -21.49
CA TRP A 305 -25.10 -30.97 -20.47
C TRP A 305 -25.59 -30.18 -19.26
N ILE A 306 -26.71 -30.60 -18.69
CA ILE A 306 -27.37 -29.92 -17.58
C ILE A 306 -27.89 -30.93 -16.58
N ALA A 307 -28.01 -30.54 -15.32
CA ALA A 307 -28.74 -31.31 -14.33
C ALA A 307 -30.26 -31.14 -14.56
N VAL A 308 -31.02 -32.23 -14.45
CA VAL A 308 -32.49 -32.21 -14.66
C VAL A 308 -33.19 -31.23 -13.73
N GLU A 309 -32.68 -31.11 -12.51
CA GLU A 309 -33.16 -30.21 -11.46
C GLU A 309 -33.04 -28.73 -11.84
N ARG A 310 -32.14 -28.39 -12.76
CA ARG A 310 -31.92 -27.03 -13.25
C ARG A 310 -32.59 -26.77 -14.61
N PHE A 311 -33.35 -27.74 -15.13
CA PHE A 311 -33.99 -27.63 -16.45
C PHE A 311 -34.86 -26.37 -16.58
N GLN A 312 -35.70 -26.06 -15.59
CA GLN A 312 -36.60 -24.90 -15.65
C GLN A 312 -35.82 -23.58 -15.72
N ALA A 313 -34.76 -23.43 -14.94
CA ALA A 313 -33.89 -22.25 -15.02
C ALA A 313 -33.33 -22.09 -16.43
N LEU A 314 -32.82 -23.17 -17.03
CA LEU A 314 -32.21 -23.11 -18.35
C LEU A 314 -33.20 -23.00 -19.50
N GLN A 315 -34.43 -23.49 -19.34
CA GLN A 315 -35.50 -23.28 -20.31
C GLN A 315 -35.85 -21.78 -20.48
N THR A 316 -35.71 -20.98 -19.41
CA THR A 316 -35.89 -19.51 -19.50
C THR A 316 -34.75 -18.81 -20.25
N ILE A 317 -33.57 -19.42 -20.29
CA ILE A 317 -32.38 -18.88 -20.96
C ILE A 317 -32.34 -19.33 -22.42
N TYR A 318 -32.57 -20.63 -22.66
CA TYR A 318 -32.52 -21.29 -23.96
C TYR A 318 -33.92 -21.80 -24.33
N ALA A 319 -34.71 -20.95 -24.96
CA ALA A 319 -36.10 -21.28 -25.30
C ALA A 319 -36.25 -22.50 -26.24
N ASP A 320 -35.22 -22.77 -27.05
CA ASP A 320 -35.19 -23.90 -27.99
C ASP A 320 -34.79 -25.24 -27.34
N ALA A 321 -34.51 -25.25 -26.03
CA ALA A 321 -34.18 -26.48 -25.30
C ALA A 321 -35.42 -27.38 -25.15
N GLN A 322 -35.44 -28.49 -25.88
CA GLN A 322 -36.52 -29.47 -25.83
C GLN A 322 -36.21 -30.60 -24.83
N LEU A 323 -37.22 -31.01 -24.06
CA LEU A 323 -37.15 -32.23 -23.27
C LEU A 323 -37.24 -33.46 -24.20
N PRO A 324 -36.48 -34.54 -23.93
CA PRO A 324 -36.69 -35.83 -24.54
C PRO A 324 -38.15 -36.27 -24.38
N THR A 325 -38.69 -36.90 -25.41
CA THR A 325 -40.08 -37.35 -25.45
C THR A 325 -40.38 -38.31 -24.29
N GLY A 326 -41.43 -38.00 -23.52
CA GLY A 326 -41.84 -38.80 -22.35
C GLY A 326 -41.15 -38.45 -21.03
N PHE A 327 -40.31 -37.41 -21.00
CA PHE A 327 -39.70 -36.91 -19.77
C PHE A 327 -40.56 -35.83 -19.10
N VAL A 328 -40.85 -36.00 -17.82
CA VAL A 328 -41.56 -35.01 -17.00
C VAL A 328 -40.69 -34.65 -15.81
N VAL A 329 -40.33 -33.37 -15.66
CA VAL A 329 -39.61 -32.87 -14.48
C VAL A 329 -40.48 -33.09 -13.24
N PRO A 330 -40.00 -33.81 -12.19
CA PRO A 330 -40.76 -34.06 -10.97
C PRO A 330 -41.22 -32.77 -10.30
N GLU A 331 -42.45 -32.73 -9.77
CA GLU A 331 -43.04 -31.52 -9.18
C GLU A 331 -42.22 -30.95 -8.01
N GLY A 332 -41.59 -31.81 -7.20
CA GLY A 332 -40.78 -31.38 -6.05
C GLY A 332 -39.48 -30.64 -6.39
N VAL A 333 -39.10 -30.57 -7.67
CA VAL A 333 -37.89 -29.87 -8.14
C VAL A 333 -38.23 -28.70 -9.07
N ARG A 334 -39.53 -28.43 -9.27
CA ARG A 334 -39.95 -27.28 -10.06
C ARG A 334 -39.81 -26.02 -9.22
N VAL A 335 -38.96 -25.11 -9.69
CA VAL A 335 -38.76 -23.79 -9.13
C VAL A 335 -38.98 -22.80 -10.26
N ASP A 336 -39.84 -21.82 -10.07
CA ASP A 336 -40.02 -20.75 -11.05
C ASP A 336 -38.80 -19.83 -11.03
N TRP A 337 -38.22 -19.60 -12.21
CA TRP A 337 -37.09 -18.70 -12.40
C TRP A 337 -37.50 -17.54 -13.30
N ASP A 338 -37.03 -16.34 -12.98
CA ASP A 338 -36.96 -15.29 -13.98
C ASP A 338 -35.67 -15.44 -14.81
N ALA A 339 -35.71 -14.93 -16.05
CA ALA A 339 -34.61 -15.11 -16.99
C ALA A 339 -33.32 -14.37 -16.60
N VAL A 340 -33.39 -13.37 -15.71
CA VAL A 340 -32.20 -12.64 -15.22
C VAL A 340 -31.54 -13.44 -14.10
N SER A 341 -32.29 -13.89 -13.09
CA SER A 341 -31.81 -14.72 -11.99
C SER A 341 -31.25 -16.05 -12.49
N ALA A 342 -31.85 -16.66 -13.51
CA ALA A 342 -31.32 -17.88 -14.11
C ALA A 342 -29.93 -17.64 -14.74
N ARG A 343 -29.74 -16.53 -15.47
CA ARG A 343 -28.44 -16.16 -16.05
C ARG A 343 -27.42 -15.80 -14.97
N MET A 344 -27.81 -15.07 -13.93
CA MET A 344 -26.95 -14.77 -12.79
C MET A 344 -26.48 -16.05 -12.09
N PHE A 345 -27.36 -17.03 -11.91
CA PHE A 345 -27.01 -18.33 -11.34
C PHE A 345 -25.95 -19.06 -12.18
N VAL A 346 -26.16 -19.19 -13.50
CA VAL A 346 -25.20 -19.84 -14.40
C VAL A 346 -23.87 -19.09 -14.42
N ALA A 347 -23.89 -17.77 -14.58
CA ALA A 347 -22.69 -16.94 -14.61
C ALA A 347 -21.90 -17.06 -13.29
N ARG A 348 -22.59 -17.04 -12.15
CA ARG A 348 -21.98 -17.21 -10.83
C ARG A 348 -21.29 -18.57 -10.71
N GLY A 349 -21.98 -19.65 -11.07
CA GLY A 349 -21.43 -21.00 -11.01
C GLY A 349 -20.16 -21.14 -11.84
N TRP A 350 -20.14 -20.56 -13.04
CA TRP A 350 -18.95 -20.55 -13.91
C TRP A 350 -17.78 -19.74 -13.32
N LEU A 351 -18.07 -18.53 -12.84
CA LEU A 351 -17.04 -17.62 -12.31
C LEU A 351 -16.35 -18.15 -11.04
N GLU A 352 -16.91 -19.14 -10.35
CA GLU A 352 -16.28 -19.74 -9.15
C GLU A 352 -14.95 -20.45 -9.43
N PHE A 353 -14.76 -20.95 -10.64
CA PHE A 353 -13.53 -21.63 -11.07
C PHE A 353 -12.87 -21.00 -12.30
N CYS A 354 -13.54 -20.09 -13.02
CA CYS A 354 -12.91 -19.34 -14.08
C CYS A 354 -11.97 -18.24 -13.55
N GLY A 355 -10.86 -18.04 -14.24
CA GLY A 355 -9.97 -16.89 -14.00
C GLY A 355 -10.60 -15.57 -14.44
N PRO A 356 -9.80 -14.50 -14.58
CA PRO A 356 -10.26 -13.25 -15.19
C PRO A 356 -10.81 -13.47 -16.61
N VAL A 357 -12.07 -13.08 -16.85
CA VAL A 357 -12.77 -13.24 -18.13
C VAL A 357 -13.41 -11.94 -18.60
N THR A 358 -13.48 -11.76 -19.91
CA THR A 358 -14.20 -10.64 -20.53
C THR A 358 -15.68 -10.99 -20.76
N ALA A 359 -16.53 -9.97 -20.90
CA ALA A 359 -17.95 -10.17 -21.24
C ALA A 359 -18.13 -10.89 -22.58
N ALA A 360 -17.25 -10.64 -23.55
CA ALA A 360 -17.25 -11.30 -24.85
C ALA A 360 -16.87 -12.79 -24.76
N GLU A 361 -15.88 -13.14 -23.93
CA GLU A 361 -15.52 -14.54 -23.68
C GLU A 361 -16.66 -15.29 -23.00
N LEU A 362 -17.31 -14.70 -21.98
CA LEU A 362 -18.45 -15.31 -21.31
C LEU A 362 -19.64 -15.52 -22.27
N ALA A 363 -19.94 -14.51 -23.10
CA ALA A 363 -20.97 -14.58 -24.14
C ALA A 363 -20.70 -15.72 -25.12
N ALA A 364 -19.46 -15.83 -25.60
CA ALA A 364 -19.04 -16.89 -26.51
C ALA A 364 -19.08 -18.28 -25.88
N HIS A 365 -18.81 -18.41 -24.58
CA HIS A 365 -18.85 -19.69 -23.86
C HIS A 365 -20.28 -20.17 -23.59
N LEU A 366 -21.18 -19.28 -23.17
CA LEU A 366 -22.56 -19.62 -22.77
C LEU A 366 -23.59 -19.44 -23.90
N ALA A 367 -23.17 -19.05 -25.10
CA ALA A 367 -24.05 -18.74 -26.23
C ALA A 367 -25.07 -17.64 -25.89
N TRP A 368 -24.61 -16.60 -25.19
CA TRP A 368 -25.39 -15.40 -24.87
C TRP A 368 -24.95 -14.23 -25.75
N SER A 369 -25.72 -13.13 -25.75
CA SER A 369 -25.24 -11.89 -26.36
C SER A 369 -24.27 -11.17 -25.43
N GLU A 370 -23.31 -10.44 -26.01
CA GLU A 370 -22.36 -9.63 -25.25
C GLU A 370 -23.05 -8.59 -24.33
N PRO A 371 -24.09 -7.85 -24.79
CA PRO A 371 -24.80 -6.91 -23.91
C PRO A 371 -25.50 -7.60 -22.73
N GLN A 372 -26.05 -8.81 -22.93
CA GLN A 372 -26.65 -9.58 -21.85
C GLN A 372 -25.59 -10.03 -20.84
N SER A 373 -24.45 -10.51 -21.33
CA SER A 373 -23.35 -10.97 -20.48
C SER A 373 -22.77 -9.82 -19.66
N ALA A 374 -22.59 -8.64 -20.27
CA ALA A 374 -22.16 -7.43 -19.57
C ALA A 374 -23.16 -7.02 -18.46
N ALA A 375 -24.47 -6.97 -18.77
CA ALA A 375 -25.49 -6.61 -17.79
C ALA A 375 -25.55 -7.58 -16.59
N ILE A 376 -25.34 -8.88 -16.82
CA ILE A 376 -25.30 -9.89 -15.76
C ILE A 376 -24.03 -9.75 -14.91
N LEU A 377 -22.89 -9.46 -15.51
CA LEU A 377 -21.63 -9.21 -14.80
C LEU A 377 -21.71 -7.95 -13.94
N GLU A 378 -22.33 -6.88 -14.44
CA GLU A 378 -22.63 -5.65 -13.67
C GLU A 378 -23.56 -5.94 -12.49
N ALA A 379 -24.60 -6.77 -12.68
CA ALA A 379 -25.49 -7.17 -11.60
C ALA A 379 -24.75 -7.96 -10.51
N LEU A 380 -23.86 -8.88 -10.90
CA LEU A 380 -23.04 -9.67 -9.98
C LEU A 380 -21.96 -8.83 -9.25
N GLU A 381 -21.47 -7.76 -9.87
CA GLU A 381 -20.64 -6.74 -9.20
C GLU A 381 -21.43 -5.97 -8.16
N GLY A 382 -22.69 -5.61 -8.45
CA GLY A 382 -23.61 -4.99 -7.48
C GLY A 382 -23.85 -5.84 -6.22
N GLU A 383 -23.86 -7.17 -6.34
CA GLU A 383 -23.92 -8.10 -5.20
C GLU A 383 -22.57 -8.29 -4.49
N GLY A 384 -21.47 -7.84 -5.09
CA GLY A 384 -20.10 -8.01 -4.58
C GLY A 384 -19.50 -9.40 -4.80
N THR A 385 -20.06 -10.19 -5.71
CA THR A 385 -19.56 -11.53 -6.08
C THR A 385 -18.37 -11.44 -7.03
N VAL A 386 -18.41 -10.48 -7.95
CA VAL A 386 -17.42 -10.26 -9.02
C VAL A 386 -16.83 -8.86 -8.89
N LEU A 387 -15.59 -8.69 -9.32
CA LEU A 387 -14.93 -7.40 -9.40
C LEU A 387 -14.45 -7.15 -10.83
N ARG A 388 -14.57 -5.89 -11.25
CA ARG A 388 -14.14 -5.39 -12.56
C ARG A 388 -12.73 -4.81 -12.47
N GLY A 389 -11.87 -5.11 -13.45
CA GLY A 389 -10.50 -4.58 -13.52
C GLY A 389 -9.78 -4.93 -14.82
N HIS A 390 -8.47 -4.66 -14.90
CA HIS A 390 -7.63 -5.02 -16.06
C HIS A 390 -6.55 -6.03 -15.63
N TYR A 391 -6.99 -7.28 -15.44
CA TYR A 391 -6.17 -8.31 -14.80
C TYR A 391 -5.18 -8.98 -15.75
N ARG A 392 -5.43 -8.92 -17.06
CA ARG A 392 -4.64 -9.61 -18.11
C ARG A 392 -3.81 -8.59 -18.90
N GLY A 393 -2.79 -8.04 -18.24
CA GLY A 393 -1.83 -7.09 -18.81
C GLY A 393 -0.62 -7.76 -19.45
N GLU A 394 -0.17 -7.24 -20.59
CA GLU A 394 1.11 -7.59 -21.21
C GLU A 394 2.24 -7.03 -20.33
N GLN A 395 3.33 -7.78 -20.16
CA GLN A 395 4.51 -7.33 -19.45
C GLN A 395 4.90 -5.94 -19.99
N LEU A 396 4.98 -4.93 -19.12
CA LEU A 396 5.83 -3.78 -19.39
C LEU A 396 7.24 -4.35 -19.54
N SER A 397 7.63 -4.66 -20.78
CA SER A 397 9.01 -4.96 -21.12
C SER A 397 9.80 -3.68 -20.89
N GLY A 398 10.17 -3.45 -19.63
CA GLY A 398 11.28 -2.58 -19.29
C GLY A 398 12.48 -3.17 -19.99
N GLU A 399 12.93 -2.49 -21.03
CA GLU A 399 14.21 -2.71 -21.64
C GLU A 399 15.25 -2.78 -20.51
N ARG A 400 15.77 -3.98 -20.26
CA ARG A 400 17.02 -4.13 -19.52
C ARG A 400 18.07 -3.43 -20.36
N GLY A 401 18.38 -2.19 -20.00
CA GLY A 401 19.54 -1.48 -20.50
C GLY A 401 20.78 -2.27 -20.13
N ASP A 402 21.23 -3.09 -21.08
CA ASP A 402 22.50 -3.78 -21.03
C ASP A 402 23.59 -2.69 -21.10
N VAL A 403 24.22 -2.41 -19.97
CA VAL A 403 25.33 -1.45 -19.89
C VAL A 403 26.55 -2.10 -20.55
N SER A 404 26.69 -1.87 -21.85
CA SER A 404 27.97 -2.06 -22.54
C SER A 404 28.88 -0.82 -22.37
N PRO A 405 30.22 -0.97 -22.30
CA PRO A 405 31.14 0.14 -22.03
C PRO A 405 31.28 1.09 -23.24
N PRO A 406 31.74 2.34 -23.04
CA PRO A 406 31.72 3.35 -24.09
C PRO A 406 32.81 3.08 -25.14
N GLY A 407 32.41 3.04 -26.40
CA GLY A 407 33.28 3.02 -27.57
C GLY A 407 32.77 3.98 -28.64
N ASP A 408 33.52 5.08 -28.79
CA ASP A 408 33.74 5.96 -29.95
C ASP A 408 32.63 6.23 -30.99
N SER A 409 32.18 7.50 -30.96
CA SER A 409 31.90 8.42 -32.07
C SER A 409 31.32 7.89 -33.40
N SER A 410 30.11 8.35 -33.75
CA SER A 410 29.90 9.12 -34.99
C SER A 410 28.48 9.72 -35.08
N THR A 411 28.45 11.04 -35.23
CA THR A 411 27.46 11.92 -35.87
C THR A 411 26.31 11.29 -36.67
N VAL A 412 25.06 11.54 -36.27
CA VAL A 412 23.90 11.69 -37.17
C VAL A 412 23.00 12.82 -36.64
N THR A 413 22.49 13.60 -37.58
CA THR A 413 21.89 14.94 -37.51
C THR A 413 20.46 14.99 -36.96
N ASP A 414 20.15 16.11 -36.28
CA ASP A 414 18.81 16.60 -35.98
C ASP A 414 18.04 16.94 -37.27
N ASP A 415 17.26 15.99 -37.80
CA ASP A 415 16.08 16.28 -38.63
C ASP A 415 15.42 14.95 -39.03
N GLU A 416 14.46 14.46 -38.21
CA GLU A 416 13.35 13.58 -38.59
C GLU A 416 12.54 13.15 -37.34
N LEU A 417 11.92 14.13 -36.67
CA LEU A 417 10.91 13.89 -35.64
C LEU A 417 9.62 14.62 -36.02
N GLN A 418 8.99 14.17 -37.11
CA GLN A 418 7.64 14.57 -37.49
C GLN A 418 7.07 13.59 -38.53
N ASN A 419 6.55 12.46 -38.05
CA ASN A 419 5.36 11.73 -38.55
C ASN A 419 5.52 10.22 -38.31
N SER A 420 4.97 9.76 -37.19
CA SER A 420 4.41 8.42 -37.09
C SER A 420 3.09 8.54 -36.34
N PRO A 421 1.96 8.12 -36.92
CA PRO A 421 0.66 8.27 -36.29
C PRO A 421 0.62 7.35 -35.08
N GLY A 422 0.40 7.94 -33.90
CA GLY A 422 0.18 7.20 -32.66
C GLY A 422 -0.93 6.17 -32.85
N GLY A 423 -0.58 4.90 -32.69
CA GLY A 423 -1.56 3.83 -32.62
C GLY A 423 -2.48 4.09 -31.43
N LEU A 424 -3.71 4.53 -31.70
CA LEU A 424 -4.78 4.50 -30.72
C LEU A 424 -5.00 3.03 -30.35
N THR A 425 -4.45 2.62 -29.21
CA THR A 425 -4.89 1.41 -28.53
C THR A 425 -6.37 1.59 -28.22
N SER A 426 -7.21 0.79 -28.87
CA SER A 426 -8.64 0.76 -28.57
C SER A 426 -8.84 0.52 -27.07
N PRO A 427 -9.83 1.16 -26.41
CA PRO A 427 -10.07 0.94 -25.00
C PRO A 427 -10.28 -0.55 -24.76
N ARG A 428 -9.40 -1.15 -23.95
CA ARG A 428 -9.45 -2.57 -23.60
C ARG A 428 -10.77 -2.82 -22.84
N SER A 429 -11.54 -3.81 -23.26
CA SER A 429 -12.73 -4.23 -22.51
C SER A 429 -12.32 -4.71 -21.13
N PRO A 430 -13.05 -4.35 -20.05
CA PRO A 430 -12.67 -4.73 -18.70
C PRO A 430 -12.80 -6.24 -18.49
N ASP A 431 -11.88 -6.79 -17.70
CA ASP A 431 -11.92 -8.16 -17.19
C ASP A 431 -12.78 -8.21 -15.92
N TRP A 432 -13.40 -9.37 -15.71
CA TRP A 432 -14.26 -9.67 -14.57
C TRP A 432 -13.71 -10.91 -13.87
N CYS A 433 -13.55 -10.85 -12.55
CA CYS A 433 -13.04 -11.98 -11.78
C CYS A 433 -13.83 -12.17 -10.47
N HIS A 434 -14.07 -13.42 -10.11
CA HIS A 434 -14.74 -13.75 -8.86
C HIS A 434 -13.88 -13.30 -7.65
N ARG A 435 -14.50 -12.60 -6.70
CA ARG A 435 -13.80 -11.94 -5.58
C ARG A 435 -12.88 -12.87 -4.78
N ARG A 436 -13.31 -14.12 -4.54
CA ARG A 436 -12.50 -15.10 -3.80
C ARG A 436 -11.27 -15.56 -4.58
N LEU A 437 -11.40 -15.72 -5.89
CA LEU A 437 -10.28 -16.10 -6.76
C LEU A 437 -9.31 -14.93 -6.91
N LEU A 438 -9.81 -13.72 -7.15
CA LEU A 438 -8.99 -12.52 -7.21
C LEU A 438 -8.14 -12.33 -5.94
N ALA A 439 -8.74 -12.49 -4.76
CA ALA A 439 -8.02 -12.42 -3.48
C ALA A 439 -6.98 -13.54 -3.29
N ARG A 440 -7.15 -14.72 -3.91
CA ARG A 440 -6.13 -15.78 -3.92
C ARG A 440 -5.00 -15.44 -4.89
N ILE A 441 -5.33 -15.01 -6.11
CA ILE A 441 -4.35 -14.62 -7.14
C ILE A 441 -3.49 -13.47 -6.59
N HIS A 442 -4.09 -12.41 -6.08
CA HIS A 442 -3.38 -11.26 -5.51
C HIS A 442 -2.46 -11.65 -4.35
N ARG A 443 -2.89 -12.56 -3.46
CA ARG A 443 -2.03 -13.05 -2.37
C ARG A 443 -0.82 -13.81 -2.90
N ARG A 444 -0.97 -14.60 -3.96
CA ARG A 444 0.15 -15.32 -4.59
C ARG A 444 1.08 -14.39 -5.36
N THR A 445 0.52 -13.45 -6.12
CA THR A 445 1.29 -12.41 -6.81
C THR A 445 2.15 -11.63 -5.80
N LEU A 446 1.55 -11.18 -4.69
CA LEU A 446 2.30 -10.52 -3.61
C LEU A 446 3.34 -11.44 -2.95
N ALA A 447 3.03 -12.72 -2.73
CA ALA A 447 3.99 -13.66 -2.15
C ALA A 447 5.20 -13.88 -3.07
N GLY A 448 4.97 -14.03 -4.38
CA GLY A 448 6.03 -14.13 -5.38
C GLY A 448 6.89 -12.87 -5.45
N LEU A 449 6.27 -11.69 -5.46
CA LEU A 449 6.98 -10.40 -5.45
C LEU A 449 7.77 -10.19 -4.16
N ARG A 450 7.22 -10.59 -3.00
CA ARG A 450 7.95 -10.57 -1.72
C ARG A 450 9.13 -11.55 -1.72
N GLN A 451 8.97 -12.72 -2.33
CA GLN A 451 10.06 -13.69 -2.47
C GLN A 451 11.17 -13.15 -3.38
N GLN A 452 10.83 -12.35 -4.39
CA GLN A 452 11.82 -11.67 -5.25
C GLN A 452 12.57 -10.55 -4.52
N ILE A 453 11.94 -9.90 -3.53
CA ILE A 453 12.52 -8.81 -2.72
C ILE A 453 13.01 -9.33 -1.35
N GLU A 454 13.02 -10.65 -1.15
CA GLU A 454 13.42 -11.24 0.12
C GLU A 454 14.91 -10.94 0.38
N PRO A 455 15.29 -10.48 1.58
CA PRO A 455 16.69 -10.23 1.90
C PRO A 455 17.49 -11.52 1.68
N VAL A 456 18.51 -11.42 0.84
CA VAL A 456 19.46 -12.51 0.64
C VAL A 456 20.17 -12.83 1.95
N ASP A 457 20.46 -14.11 2.16
CA ASP A 457 21.23 -14.56 3.32
C ASP A 457 22.56 -13.80 3.43
N VAL A 458 23.02 -13.59 4.66
CA VAL A 458 24.25 -12.84 4.97
C VAL A 458 25.43 -13.42 4.18
N ALA A 459 25.50 -14.74 4.01
CA ALA A 459 26.55 -15.39 3.24
C ALA A 459 26.48 -15.04 1.73
N ALA A 460 25.29 -14.92 1.16
CA ALA A 460 25.10 -14.53 -0.24
C ALA A 460 25.46 -13.06 -0.45
N TYR A 461 25.04 -12.18 0.46
CA TYR A 461 25.40 -10.75 0.42
C TYR A 461 26.92 -10.53 0.59
N GLN A 462 27.56 -11.26 1.50
CA GLN A 462 29.02 -11.21 1.69
C GLN A 462 29.79 -11.65 0.44
N ARG A 463 29.37 -12.73 -0.22
CA ARG A 463 30.01 -13.18 -1.47
C ARG A 463 29.89 -12.12 -2.56
N PHE A 464 28.70 -11.56 -2.75
CA PHE A 464 28.49 -10.46 -3.69
C PHE A 464 29.41 -9.27 -3.37
N LEU A 465 29.48 -8.85 -2.11
CA LEU A 465 30.38 -7.75 -1.71
C LEU A 465 31.84 -8.09 -1.98
N PHE A 466 32.28 -9.31 -1.67
CA PHE A 466 33.65 -9.73 -1.91
C PHE A 466 34.00 -9.81 -3.40
N GLU A 467 33.08 -10.27 -4.25
CA GLU A 467 33.26 -10.23 -5.71
C GLU A 467 33.27 -8.78 -6.23
N HIS A 468 32.33 -7.95 -5.80
CA HIS A 468 32.22 -6.56 -6.23
C HIS A 468 33.45 -5.72 -5.86
N HIS A 469 34.05 -5.97 -4.69
CA HIS A 469 35.27 -5.30 -4.24
C HIS A 469 36.56 -5.97 -4.76
N GLY A 470 36.44 -7.01 -5.59
CA GLY A 470 37.58 -7.70 -6.20
C GLY A 470 38.41 -8.53 -5.21
N LEU A 471 37.82 -8.95 -4.08
CA LEU A 471 38.42 -9.84 -3.08
C LEU A 471 38.34 -11.31 -3.50
N ILE A 472 37.39 -11.65 -4.38
CA ILE A 472 37.21 -12.95 -5.01
C ILE A 472 37.29 -12.75 -6.53
N GLY A 473 38.08 -13.57 -7.23
CA GLY A 473 38.21 -13.56 -8.69
C GLY A 473 39.49 -12.90 -9.23
N GLU A 474 39.92 -11.77 -8.66
CA GLU A 474 41.17 -11.10 -9.03
C GLU A 474 42.29 -11.39 -8.03
N GLN A 475 43.31 -12.14 -8.45
CA GLN A 475 44.40 -12.54 -7.56
C GLN A 475 45.50 -11.45 -7.52
N ARG A 476 45.50 -10.63 -6.46
CA ARG A 476 46.56 -9.64 -6.23
C ARG A 476 47.84 -10.30 -5.72
N THR A 477 48.99 -9.85 -6.20
CA THR A 477 50.31 -10.44 -5.85
C THR A 477 51.23 -9.42 -5.16
N GLY A 478 52.10 -9.91 -4.28
CA GLY A 478 53.08 -9.10 -3.56
C GLY A 478 52.56 -8.48 -2.25
N VAL A 479 53.49 -7.87 -1.50
CA VAL A 479 53.23 -7.32 -0.14
C VAL A 479 52.23 -6.17 -0.17
N ASN A 480 52.28 -5.31 -1.20
CA ASN A 480 51.34 -4.20 -1.36
C ASN A 480 49.92 -4.68 -1.67
N GLY A 481 49.77 -5.71 -2.52
CA GLY A 481 48.47 -6.31 -2.80
C GLY A 481 47.83 -6.96 -1.57
N LEU A 482 48.64 -7.60 -0.71
CA LEU A 482 48.17 -8.13 0.57
C LEU A 482 47.70 -7.01 1.51
N PHE A 483 48.43 -5.90 1.58
CA PHE A 483 48.08 -4.76 2.43
C PHE A 483 46.76 -4.10 2.00
N GLU A 484 46.54 -3.94 0.69
CA GLU A 484 45.29 -3.38 0.15
C GLU A 484 44.07 -4.25 0.51
N VAL A 485 44.19 -5.57 0.33
CA VAL A 485 43.13 -6.54 0.70
C VAL A 485 42.84 -6.50 2.20
N LEU A 486 43.89 -6.50 3.03
CA LEU A 486 43.73 -6.42 4.49
C LEU A 486 43.11 -5.09 4.94
N SER A 487 43.43 -3.99 4.27
CA SER A 487 42.84 -2.67 4.55
C SER A 487 41.35 -2.63 4.20
N GLN A 488 40.94 -3.27 3.10
CA GLN A 488 39.52 -3.40 2.72
C GLN A 488 38.73 -4.30 3.68
N LEU A 489 39.39 -5.30 4.29
CA LEU A 489 38.80 -6.19 5.29
C LEU A 489 38.86 -5.62 6.73
N GLN A 490 39.48 -4.46 6.93
CA GLN A 490 39.66 -3.87 8.24
C GLN A 490 38.32 -3.36 8.79
N GLY A 491 37.86 -3.95 9.91
CA GLY A 491 36.56 -3.63 10.52
C GLY A 491 35.49 -4.69 10.33
N LEU A 492 35.75 -5.75 9.56
CA LEU A 492 34.95 -6.98 9.59
C LEU A 492 35.25 -7.74 10.88
N ASP A 493 34.31 -7.70 11.82
CA ASP A 493 34.37 -8.54 13.01
C ASP A 493 34.16 -10.00 12.60
N ARG A 494 34.98 -10.90 13.15
CA ARG A 494 34.76 -12.34 12.98
C ARG A 494 33.46 -12.70 13.71
N ALA A 495 32.39 -12.90 12.96
CA ALA A 495 31.14 -13.48 13.45
C ALA A 495 31.38 -14.86 14.11
#